data_AF-A0A1F3CXV0-F1
#
_entry.id   AF-A0A1F3CXV0-F1
#
_cell.length_a   1.000
_cell.length_b   1.000
_cell.length_c   1.000
_cell.angle_alpha   90.00
_cell.angle_beta   90.00
_cell.angle_gamma   90.00
#
_symmetry.space_group_name_H-M   'P 1'
#
loop_
_entity.id
_entity.type
_entity.pdbx_description
1 polymer ?
#
loop_
_entity_poly.entity_id
_entity_poly.type
_entity_poly.pdbx_seq_one_letter_code
_entity_poly.pdbx_strand_id
1 'polypeptide(L)'
;MRHTLWQSFQYAGRGLRDAFRSQRTMRIHVLLVCAVIVIVAWLGLSTVETALLVLCMAAVLAAELMNTAVEAVVDLQVGGDLHVLAGRAKDLSAAAVLVIAAGAAVVGLVVLGPPVAAAIGTEGIHALTLARAGTLLAVLAVLVIAVRRAGERATGGKNGSRGTS
;
A
#
# COMPACT_ATOMS: atom_id res chain seq x y z
N MET A 1 2.41 -26.10 -19.29
CA MET A 1 1.16 -26.81 -18.91
C MET A 1 -0.02 -25.93 -19.29
N ARG A 2 -0.99 -26.43 -20.06
CA ARG A 2 -2.21 -25.68 -20.40
C ARG A 2 -3.19 -25.80 -19.24
N HIS A 3 -3.35 -24.74 -18.45
CA HIS A 3 -4.36 -24.67 -17.41
C HIS A 3 -5.71 -24.30 -18.01
N THR A 4 -6.76 -25.00 -17.58
CA THR A 4 -8.13 -24.55 -17.86
C THR A 4 -8.42 -23.27 -17.07
N LEU A 5 -9.31 -22.42 -17.57
CA LEU A 5 -9.67 -21.16 -16.91
C LEU A 5 -10.09 -21.40 -15.44
N TRP A 6 -10.82 -22.48 -15.20
CA TRP A 6 -11.23 -22.89 -13.86
C TRP A 6 -10.03 -23.18 -12.92
N GLN A 7 -9.02 -23.88 -13.43
CA GLN A 7 -7.80 -24.14 -12.66
C GLN A 7 -7.06 -22.85 -12.31
N SER A 8 -6.99 -21.88 -13.24
CA SER A 8 -6.39 -20.57 -12.98
C SER A 8 -7.10 -19.82 -11.84
N PHE A 9 -8.44 -19.83 -11.81
CA PHE A 9 -9.19 -19.25 -10.69
C PHE A 9 -8.93 -19.97 -9.36
N GLN A 10 -8.80 -21.30 -9.37
CA GLN A 10 -8.43 -22.05 -8.16
C GLN A 10 -7.02 -21.70 -7.65
N TYR A 11 -6.05 -21.53 -8.55
CA TYR A 11 -4.70 -21.08 -8.16
C TYR A 11 -4.72 -19.66 -7.58
N ALA A 12 -5.42 -18.72 -8.24
CA ALA A 12 -5.58 -17.37 -7.74
C ALA A 12 -6.25 -17.35 -6.35
N GLY A 13 -7.32 -18.13 -6.15
CA GLY A 13 -8.01 -18.24 -4.87
C GLY A 13 -7.17 -18.86 -3.75
N ARG A 14 -6.23 -19.77 -4.09
CA ARG A 14 -5.24 -20.28 -3.13
C ARG A 14 -4.25 -19.19 -2.73
N GLY A 15 -3.70 -18.44 -3.70
CA GLY A 15 -2.76 -17.35 -3.43
C GLY A 15 -3.36 -16.23 -2.57
N LEU A 16 -4.60 -15.82 -2.86
CA LEU A 16 -5.33 -14.84 -2.05
C LEU A 16 -5.52 -15.31 -0.60
N ARG A 17 -5.90 -16.58 -0.41
CA ARG A 17 -6.11 -17.16 0.92
C ARG A 17 -4.81 -17.25 1.72
N ASP A 18 -3.73 -17.64 1.04
CA ASP A 18 -2.42 -17.74 1.65
C ASP A 18 -1.94 -16.36 2.13
N ALA A 19 -1.92 -15.36 1.23
CA ALA A 19 -1.55 -13.99 1.57
C ALA A 19 -2.41 -13.40 2.70
N PHE A 20 -3.72 -13.66 2.71
CA PHE A 20 -4.60 -13.19 3.79
C PHE A 20 -4.28 -13.83 5.14
N ARG A 21 -3.82 -15.08 5.18
CA ARG A 21 -3.48 -15.77 6.44
C ARG A 21 -2.09 -15.44 6.93
N SER A 22 -1.11 -15.38 6.03
CA SER A 22 0.29 -15.14 6.37
C SER A 22 0.57 -13.68 6.70
N GLN A 23 0.01 -12.74 5.92
CA GLN A 23 0.37 -11.33 6.03
C GLN A 23 -0.62 -10.54 6.89
N ARG A 24 -0.09 -9.81 7.88
CA ARG A 24 -0.90 -8.90 8.73
C ARG A 24 -1.37 -7.68 7.93
N THR A 25 -0.50 -7.12 7.10
CA THR A 25 -0.77 -5.93 6.29
C THR A 25 -1.89 -6.19 5.28
N MET A 26 -1.89 -7.34 4.59
CA MET A 26 -3.01 -7.80 3.76
C MET A 26 -4.37 -7.79 4.49
N ARG A 27 -4.44 -8.29 5.74
CA ARG A 27 -5.68 -8.27 6.54
C ARG A 27 -6.15 -6.86 6.85
N ILE A 28 -5.23 -5.96 7.18
CA ILE A 28 -5.55 -4.54 7.42
C ILE A 28 -6.10 -3.90 6.16
N HIS A 29 -5.48 -4.12 5.00
CA HIS A 29 -5.97 -3.59 3.73
C HIS A 29 -7.36 -4.12 3.38
N VAL A 30 -7.62 -5.41 3.56
CA VAL A 30 -8.97 -5.98 3.34
C VAL A 30 -10.01 -5.33 4.26
N LEU A 31 -9.69 -5.13 5.54
CA LEU A 31 -10.59 -4.44 6.47
C LEU A 31 -10.88 -2.99 6.04
N LEU A 32 -9.86 -2.25 5.60
CA LEU A 32 -10.01 -0.89 5.08
C LEU A 32 -10.87 -0.87 3.82
N VAL A 33 -10.66 -1.83 2.90
CA VAL A 33 -11.49 -1.99 1.70
C VAL A 33 -12.95 -2.20 2.08
N CYS A 34 -13.24 -3.12 3.01
CA CYS A 34 -14.60 -3.34 3.49
C CYS A 34 -15.22 -2.06 4.08
N ALA A 35 -14.47 -1.32 4.90
CA ALA A 35 -14.94 -0.06 5.48
C ALA A 35 -15.26 0.98 4.40
N VAL A 36 -14.39 1.15 3.40
CA VAL A 36 -14.62 2.08 2.28
C VAL A 36 -15.86 1.68 1.48
N ILE A 37 -16.06 0.40 1.19
CA ILE A 37 -17.25 -0.08 0.47
C ILE A 37 -18.55 0.29 1.23
N VAL A 38 -18.58 0.12 2.55
CA VAL A 38 -19.73 0.50 3.37
C VAL A 38 -19.99 2.01 3.29
N ILE A 39 -18.94 2.83 3.37
CA ILE A 39 -19.05 4.29 3.27
C ILE A 39 -19.55 4.71 1.88
N VAL A 40 -19.00 4.13 0.81
CA VAL A 40 -19.41 4.41 -0.57
C VAL A 40 -20.89 4.07 -0.79
N ALA A 41 -21.33 2.91 -0.28
CA ALA A 41 -22.72 2.49 -0.37
C ALA A 41 -23.67 3.42 0.42
N TRP A 42 -23.20 4.01 1.52
CA TRP A 42 -23.97 4.95 2.33
C TRP A 42 -24.08 6.35 1.72
N LEU A 43 -23.01 6.86 1.10
CA LEU A 43 -22.92 8.25 0.63
C LEU A 43 -23.48 8.49 -0.78
N GLY A 44 -23.83 7.45 -1.53
CA GLY A 44 -24.42 7.60 -2.86
C GLY A 44 -23.50 8.31 -3.86
N LEU A 45 -22.22 7.94 -3.88
CA LEU A 45 -21.23 8.53 -4.79
C LEU A 45 -21.56 8.29 -6.26
N SER A 46 -21.04 9.15 -7.13
CA SER A 46 -21.15 8.94 -8.58
C SER A 46 -20.43 7.65 -9.03
N THR A 47 -20.80 7.17 -10.21
CA THR A 47 -20.17 5.99 -10.81
C THR A 47 -18.66 6.17 -11.00
N VAL A 48 -18.21 7.37 -11.36
CA VAL A 48 -16.79 7.68 -11.57
C VAL A 48 -16.02 7.68 -10.25
N GLU A 49 -16.56 8.30 -9.21
CA GLU A 49 -15.95 8.32 -7.87
C GLU A 49 -15.85 6.90 -7.28
N THR A 50 -16.92 6.12 -7.41
CA THR A 50 -16.94 4.71 -7.01
C THR A 50 -15.90 3.90 -7.77
N ALA A 51 -15.80 4.07 -9.10
CA ALA A 51 -14.81 3.38 -9.92
C ALA A 51 -13.37 3.72 -9.53
N LEU A 52 -13.08 5.00 -9.25
CA LEU A 52 -11.76 5.44 -8.79
C LEU A 52 -11.38 4.78 -7.46
N LEU A 53 -12.30 4.75 -6.49
CA LEU A 53 -12.05 4.09 -5.20
C LEU A 53 -11.83 2.58 -5.37
N VAL A 54 -12.63 1.92 -6.21
CA VAL A 54 -12.46 0.49 -6.53
C VAL A 54 -11.09 0.23 -7.14
N LEU A 55 -10.65 1.05 -8.09
CA LEU A 55 -9.33 0.92 -8.72
C LEU A 55 -8.20 1.13 -7.71
N CYS A 56 -8.29 2.15 -6.84
CA CYS A 56 -7.30 2.38 -5.79
C CYS A 56 -7.22 1.19 -4.81
N MET A 57 -8.36 0.68 -4.36
CA MET A 57 -8.42 -0.49 -3.47
C MET A 57 -7.81 -1.74 -4.14
N ALA A 58 -8.16 -1.99 -5.40
CA ALA A 58 -7.61 -3.09 -6.18
C ALA A 58 -6.10 -2.96 -6.37
N ALA A 59 -5.59 -1.75 -6.65
CA ALA A 59 -4.17 -1.48 -6.82
C ALA A 59 -3.38 -1.75 -5.52
N VAL A 60 -3.90 -1.33 -4.37
CA VAL A 60 -3.27 -1.59 -3.06
C VAL A 60 -3.18 -3.09 -2.78
N LEU A 61 -4.28 -3.83 -2.98
CA LEU A 61 -4.28 -5.28 -2.77
C LEU A 61 -3.35 -6.00 -3.75
N ALA A 62 -3.31 -5.57 -5.01
CA ALA A 62 -2.40 -6.13 -6.01
C ALA A 62 -0.93 -5.88 -5.66
N ALA A 63 -0.60 -4.69 -5.17
CA ALA A 63 0.74 -4.34 -4.72
C ALA A 63 1.18 -5.21 -3.53
N GLU A 64 0.28 -5.42 -2.55
CA GLU A 64 0.54 -6.25 -1.37
C GLU A 64 0.77 -7.74 -1.75
N LEU A 65 -0.03 -8.26 -2.68
CA LEU A 65 0.15 -9.60 -3.24
C LEU A 65 1.48 -9.73 -3.99
N MET A 66 1.85 -8.73 -4.78
CA MET A 66 3.15 -8.69 -5.46
C MET A 66 4.29 -8.65 -4.44
N ASN A 67 4.14 -7.88 -3.36
CA ASN A 67 5.13 -7.83 -2.30
C ASN A 67 5.35 -9.19 -1.63
N THR A 68 4.24 -9.87 -1.31
CA THR A 68 4.28 -11.22 -0.76
C THR A 68 4.96 -12.21 -1.73
N ALA A 69 4.70 -12.08 -3.04
CA ALA A 69 5.33 -12.92 -4.05
C ALA A 69 6.85 -12.68 -4.15
N VAL A 70 7.29 -11.42 -4.10
CA VAL A 70 8.72 -11.06 -4.08
C VAL A 70 9.39 -11.61 -2.82
N GLU A 71 8.77 -11.44 -1.65
CA GLU A 71 9.27 -12.03 -0.39
C GLU A 71 9.48 -13.53 -0.51
N ALA A 72 8.48 -14.27 -1.02
CA ALA A 72 8.55 -15.71 -1.19
C ALA A 72 9.66 -16.17 -2.15
N VAL A 73 9.84 -15.46 -3.28
CA VAL A 73 10.91 -15.76 -4.25
C VAL A 73 12.29 -15.49 -3.66
N VAL A 74 12.43 -14.39 -2.92
CA VAL A 74 13.69 -14.05 -2.27
C VAL A 74 14.02 -15.05 -1.16
N ASP A 75 13.04 -15.43 -0.34
CA ASP A 75 13.23 -16.40 0.75
C ASP A 75 13.59 -17.80 0.24
N LEU A 76 13.11 -18.17 -0.96
CA LEU A 76 13.48 -19.42 -1.62
C LEU A 76 14.97 -19.47 -2.01
N GLN A 77 15.56 -18.35 -2.46
CA GLN A 77 16.91 -18.31 -3.02
C GLN A 77 18.01 -18.15 -1.97
N VAL A 78 17.68 -17.55 -0.83
CA VAL A 78 18.68 -17.05 0.12
C VAL A 78 19.15 -18.11 1.11
N GLY A 79 18.41 -19.20 1.32
CA GLY A 79 18.88 -20.37 2.09
C GLY A 79 19.37 -20.09 3.53
N GLY A 80 19.11 -18.90 4.08
CA GLY A 80 19.58 -18.45 5.40
C GLY A 80 20.58 -17.30 5.39
N ASP A 81 21.32 -17.07 4.30
CA ASP A 81 22.37 -16.02 4.22
C ASP A 81 21.91 -14.81 3.39
N LEU A 82 21.38 -13.79 4.07
CA LEU A 82 20.78 -12.62 3.42
C LEU A 82 21.77 -11.85 2.52
N HIS A 83 21.68 -12.10 1.21
CA HIS A 83 22.46 -11.39 0.20
C HIS A 83 22.03 -9.91 0.11
N VAL A 84 22.96 -8.99 -0.12
CA VAL A 84 22.67 -7.53 -0.19
C VAL A 84 21.59 -7.20 -1.25
N LEU A 85 21.57 -7.93 -2.37
CA LEU A 85 20.56 -7.75 -3.42
C LEU A 85 19.17 -8.25 -2.99
N ALA A 86 19.11 -9.34 -2.21
CA ALA A 86 17.86 -9.87 -1.67
C ALA A 86 17.18 -8.87 -0.72
N GLY A 87 17.97 -8.25 0.17
CA GLY A 87 17.49 -7.16 1.02
C GLY A 87 16.93 -5.98 0.20
N ARG A 88 17.66 -5.55 -0.82
CA ARG A 88 17.21 -4.47 -1.72
C ARG A 88 15.90 -4.79 -2.45
N ALA A 89 15.73 -6.02 -2.92
CA ALA A 89 14.50 -6.43 -3.59
C ALA A 89 13.29 -6.35 -2.65
N LYS A 90 13.43 -6.81 -1.40
CA LYS A 90 12.40 -6.70 -0.37
C LYS A 90 12.08 -5.25 -0.03
N ASP A 91 13.09 -4.41 0.16
CA ASP A 91 12.90 -2.98 0.48
C ASP A 91 12.18 -2.23 -0.65
N LEU A 92 12.56 -2.46 -1.91
CA LEU A 92 11.92 -1.83 -3.07
C LEU A 92 10.47 -2.27 -3.24
N SER A 93 10.20 -3.55 -3.01
CA SER A 93 8.87 -4.12 -3.05
C SER A 93 7.96 -3.49 -1.98
N ALA A 94 8.42 -3.39 -0.74
CA ALA A 94 7.69 -2.74 0.35
C ALA A 94 7.47 -1.24 0.07
N ALA A 95 8.46 -0.56 -0.52
CA ALA A 95 8.33 0.83 -0.93
C ALA A 95 7.23 1.01 -2.00
N ALA A 96 7.10 0.09 -2.95
CA ALA A 96 6.05 0.15 -3.97
C ALA A 96 4.64 0.08 -3.34
N VAL A 97 4.43 -0.82 -2.36
CA VAL A 97 3.18 -0.88 -1.59
C VAL A 97 2.91 0.45 -0.89
N LEU A 98 3.91 1.04 -0.25
CA LEU A 98 3.77 2.33 0.44
C LEU A 98 3.34 3.44 -0.51
N VAL A 99 3.95 3.54 -1.70
CA VAL A 99 3.59 4.56 -2.69
C VAL A 99 2.15 4.40 -3.16
N ILE A 100 1.74 3.17 -3.47
CA ILE A 100 0.37 2.88 -3.93
C ILE A 100 -0.65 3.15 -2.82
N ALA A 101 -0.37 2.72 -1.59
CA ALA A 101 -1.23 2.97 -0.43
C ALA A 101 -1.38 4.46 -0.12
N ALA A 102 -0.29 5.23 -0.22
CA ALA A 102 -0.32 6.67 -0.04
C ALA A 102 -1.16 7.36 -1.12
N GLY A 103 -0.98 6.99 -2.40
CA GLY A 103 -1.81 7.50 -3.49
C GLY A 103 -3.30 7.18 -3.31
N ALA A 104 -3.61 5.94 -2.93
CA ALA A 104 -4.98 5.51 -2.63
C ALA A 104 -5.59 6.31 -1.47
N ALA A 105 -4.82 6.62 -0.42
CA ALA A 105 -5.28 7.43 0.69
C ALA A 105 -5.60 8.88 0.27
N VAL A 106 -4.78 9.47 -0.62
CA VAL A 106 -5.05 10.81 -1.18
C VAL A 106 -6.35 10.80 -1.98
N VAL A 107 -6.53 9.84 -2.89
CA VAL A 107 -7.76 9.71 -3.68
C VAL A 107 -8.96 9.51 -2.76
N GLY A 108 -8.84 8.62 -1.77
CA GLY A 108 -9.86 8.37 -0.75
C GLY A 108 -10.27 9.65 -0.04
N LEU A 109 -9.32 10.47 0.41
CA LEU A 109 -9.61 11.73 1.08
C LEU A 109 -10.23 12.79 0.15
N VAL A 110 -9.79 12.86 -1.11
CA VAL A 110 -10.33 13.82 -2.08
C VAL A 110 -11.78 13.49 -2.43
N VAL A 111 -12.07 12.20 -2.65
CA VAL A 111 -13.38 11.69 -3.09
C VAL A 111 -14.35 11.57 -1.92
N LEU A 112 -13.95 10.95 -0.81
CA LEU A 112 -14.82 10.72 0.35
C LEU A 112 -14.88 11.92 1.30
N GLY A 113 -13.87 12.78 1.31
CA GLY A 113 -13.77 13.89 2.27
C GLY A 113 -15.01 14.80 2.30
N PRO A 114 -15.42 15.42 1.16
CA PRO A 114 -16.60 16.28 1.14
C PRO A 114 -17.91 15.58 1.52
N PRO A 115 -18.29 14.44 0.91
CA PRO A 115 -19.57 13.82 1.21
C PRO A 115 -19.62 13.31 2.65
N VAL A 116 -18.50 12.82 3.22
CA VAL A 116 -18.44 12.47 4.65
C VAL A 116 -18.62 13.72 5.53
N ALA A 117 -17.92 14.82 5.23
CA ALA A 117 -17.99 16.05 6.02
C ALA A 117 -19.39 16.70 6.00
N ALA A 118 -20.07 16.67 4.85
CA ALA A 118 -21.45 17.09 4.72
C ALA A 118 -22.40 16.18 5.51
N ALA A 119 -22.22 14.85 5.42
CA ALA A 119 -23.07 13.89 6.11
C ALA A 119 -22.99 13.97 7.65
N ILE A 120 -21.85 14.41 8.20
CA ILE A 120 -21.65 14.61 9.65
C ILE A 120 -21.96 16.04 10.13
N GLY A 121 -22.47 16.92 9.26
CA GLY A 121 -22.87 18.29 9.62
C GLY A 121 -21.72 19.26 9.87
N THR A 122 -20.50 18.95 9.42
CA THR A 122 -19.34 19.85 9.50
C THR A 122 -19.25 20.72 8.24
N GLU A 123 -20.14 21.70 8.13
CA GLU A 123 -20.18 22.69 7.02
C GLU A 123 -19.03 23.73 7.13
N GLY A 124 -17.79 23.25 7.22
CA GLY A 124 -16.57 24.07 7.28
C GLY A 124 -15.76 23.92 5.99
N ILE A 125 -16.18 24.57 4.91
CA ILE A 125 -15.56 24.48 3.57
C ILE A 125 -14.04 24.82 3.59
N HIS A 126 -13.61 25.67 4.53
CA HIS A 126 -12.20 26.02 4.74
C HIS A 126 -11.40 24.94 5.50
N ALA A 127 -12.02 24.24 6.44
CA ALA A 127 -11.37 23.17 7.21
C ALA A 127 -11.06 21.96 6.31
N LEU A 128 -11.95 21.65 5.36
CA LEU A 128 -11.75 20.54 4.42
C LEU A 128 -10.63 20.82 3.40
N THR A 129 -10.46 22.08 2.99
CA THR A 129 -9.40 22.50 2.07
C THR A 129 -8.03 22.47 2.76
N LEU A 130 -7.96 22.90 4.02
CA LEU A 130 -6.77 22.74 4.88
C LEU A 130 -6.46 21.26 5.17
N ALA A 131 -7.48 20.41 5.37
CA ALA A 131 -7.29 18.97 5.53
C ALA A 131 -6.75 18.30 4.26
N ARG A 132 -7.24 18.69 3.07
CA ARG A 132 -6.71 18.23 1.77
C ARG A 132 -5.26 18.64 1.56
N ALA A 133 -4.92 19.90 1.79
CA ALA A 133 -3.54 20.39 1.71
C ALA A 133 -2.63 19.70 2.76
N GLY A 134 -3.12 19.54 3.99
CA GLY A 134 -2.41 18.86 5.08
C GLY A 134 -2.16 17.38 4.78
N THR A 135 -3.09 16.69 4.14
CA THR A 135 -2.92 15.27 3.77
C THR A 135 -1.91 15.11 2.64
N LEU A 136 -1.94 15.99 1.63
CA LEU A 136 -0.93 16.02 0.56
C LEU A 136 0.47 16.31 1.13
N LEU A 137 0.57 17.26 2.06
CA LEU A 137 1.82 17.57 2.76
C LEU A 137 2.28 16.43 3.67
N ALA A 138 1.36 15.74 4.35
CA ALA A 138 1.69 14.59 5.21
C ALA A 138 2.17 13.39 4.38
N VAL A 139 1.54 13.12 3.22
CA VAL A 139 2.00 12.09 2.28
C VAL A 139 3.38 12.44 1.72
N LEU A 140 3.58 13.70 1.32
CA LEU A 140 4.89 14.18 0.89
C LEU A 140 5.93 14.05 2.02
N ALA A 141 5.57 14.40 3.26
CA ALA A 141 6.46 14.28 4.42
C ALA A 141 6.79 12.83 4.74
N VAL A 142 5.84 11.90 4.68
CA VAL A 142 6.08 10.46 4.88
C VAL A 142 7.00 9.92 3.80
N LEU A 143 6.80 10.30 2.54
CA LEU A 143 7.70 9.94 1.44
C LEU A 143 9.11 10.52 1.64
N VAL A 144 9.21 11.79 2.04
CA VAL A 144 10.49 12.46 2.32
C VAL A 144 11.21 11.83 3.52
N ILE A 145 10.50 11.51 4.61
CA ILE A 145 11.07 10.85 5.79
C ILE A 145 11.53 9.44 5.44
N ALA A 146 10.74 8.69 4.65
CA ALA A 146 11.11 7.36 4.18
C ALA A 146 12.39 7.41 3.33
N VAL A 147 12.47 8.36 2.38
CA VAL A 147 13.66 8.58 1.53
C VAL A 147 14.88 9.00 2.36
N ARG A 148 14.72 9.91 3.33
CA ARG A 148 15.82 10.36 4.20
C ARG A 148 16.36 9.23 5.08
N ARG A 149 15.48 8.46 5.71
CA ARG A 149 15.88 7.30 6.54
C ARG A 149 16.57 6.21 5.70
N ALA A 150 16.18 6.03 4.44
CA ALA A 150 16.87 5.12 3.53
C ALA A 150 18.29 5.63 3.19
N GLY A 151 18.47 6.94 3.02
CA GLY A 151 19.77 7.57 2.76
C GLY A 151 20.75 7.47 3.93
N GLU A 152 20.28 7.67 5.17
CA GLU A 152 21.10 7.59 6.39
C GLU A 152 21.65 6.18 6.66
N ARG A 153 20.88 5.14 6.34
CA ARG A 153 21.32 3.73 6.46
C ARG A 153 22.40 3.38 5.43
N ALA A 154 22.38 4.00 4.26
CA ALA A 154 23.37 3.77 3.19
C ALA A 154 24.73 4.45 3.47
N THR A 155 24.75 5.54 4.24
CA THR A 155 25.99 6.26 4.60
C THR A 155 26.64 5.72 5.87
N GLY A 156 25.87 5.27 6.86
CA GLY A 156 26.40 4.63 8.08
C GLY A 156 27.19 3.34 7.83
N GLY A 157 26.79 2.54 6.83
CA GLY A 157 27.49 1.31 6.45
C GLY A 157 28.88 1.51 5.81
N LYS A 158 29.18 2.71 5.29
CA LYS A 158 30.50 3.00 4.68
C LYS A 158 31.55 3.45 5.69
N ASN A 159 31.17 3.85 6.91
CA ASN A 159 32.10 4.37 7.91
C ASN A 159 32.63 3.29 8.88
N GLY A 160 32.01 2.10 8.91
CA GLY A 160 32.44 0.97 9.75
C GLY A 160 33.54 0.08 9.16
N SER A 161 33.85 0.22 7.87
CA SER A 161 34.86 -0.63 7.17
C SER A 161 36.22 0.05 6.97
N ARG A 162 36.45 1.21 7.61
CA ARG A 162 37.71 1.98 7.49
C ARG A 162 38.55 2.02 8.77
N GLY A 163 38.16 1.27 9.80
CA GLY A 163 38.75 1.33 11.13
C GLY A 163 39.35 0.01 11.63
N THR A 164 40.02 -0.77 10.77
CA THR A 164 40.93 -1.84 11.21
C THR A 164 42.04 -1.98 10.17
N SER A 165 43.08 -1.18 10.29
CA SER A 165 44.38 -1.38 9.64
C SER A 165 45.46 -0.96 10.63
#